data_AF-A0A954TR08-F1
#
_entry.id   AF-A0A954TR08-F1
#
_cell.length_a   1.000
_cell.length_b   1.000
_cell.length_c   1.000
_cell.angle_alpha   90.00
_cell.angle_beta   90.00
_cell.angle_gamma   90.00
#
_symmetry.space_group_name_H-M   'P 1'
#
loop_
_entity.id
_entity.type
_entity.pdbx_description
1 polymer ?
#
loop_
_entity_poly.entity_id
_entity_poly.type
_entity_poly.pdbx_seq_one_letter_code
_entity_poly.pdbx_strand_id
1 'polypeptide(L)'
;MKRITALFFISSCLILAGVETTFSQQTKEPSEESKRYLQQLADATERVEKTVAQIRERGLTAQADMLAKGQLAGYRKSLKEARESVAKGNEFGREEFLAVINGLTESAKADSQRAIIEAQQNAEAAMRENNREFELKIADAKKKYDDAMSDSNEKFRLATETANLKAKFNANRGRIGMVIWNLPIDQNLHKRFTTTVTIELLNGPNVVWTRKNVKLNRKQPNNPIRLPDVVFDTVSVELMKWTGDGGGLAEIEVFLGEDNIAKNRPCEVSSIETLPIHLDDQNALTDGVARPTFAGNGYWIPEGDTKATVMVRLLGKKLPAETTAIPTAKR
;
A
#
# COMPACT_ATOMS: atom_id res chain seq x y z
N MET A 1 -22.05 26.98 -22.67
CA MET A 1 -23.18 27.30 -23.58
C MET A 1 -24.47 27.32 -22.78
N LYS A 2 -25.25 28.39 -22.98
CA LYS A 2 -26.69 28.56 -22.78
C LYS A 2 -27.34 28.19 -21.42
N ARG A 3 -27.59 29.27 -20.66
CA ARG A 3 -28.76 29.46 -19.77
C ARG A 3 -30.08 29.18 -20.50
N ILE A 4 -31.12 28.75 -19.79
CA ILE A 4 -32.56 29.15 -19.86
C ILE A 4 -33.25 28.53 -18.63
N THR A 5 -33.70 29.24 -17.59
CA THR A 5 -34.82 30.20 -17.39
C THR A 5 -36.19 29.54 -17.18
N ALA A 6 -36.82 29.93 -16.04
CA ALA A 6 -38.25 30.10 -15.74
C ALA A 6 -39.17 28.86 -15.59
N LEU A 7 -39.73 28.62 -14.40
CA LEU A 7 -40.94 29.24 -13.79
C LEU A 7 -42.24 28.79 -14.45
N PHE A 8 -43.14 28.19 -13.65
CA PHE A 8 -44.50 28.68 -13.35
C PHE A 8 -45.26 27.57 -12.60
N PHE A 9 -45.36 27.71 -11.27
CA PHE A 9 -46.41 27.05 -10.50
C PHE A 9 -47.63 27.98 -10.54
N ILE A 10 -48.69 27.52 -11.19
CA ILE A 10 -49.98 28.20 -11.21
C ILE A 10 -50.66 27.94 -9.87
N SER A 11 -50.88 29.04 -9.15
CA SER A 11 -51.86 29.18 -8.09
C SER A 11 -53.26 29.07 -8.69
N SER A 12 -54.12 28.24 -8.11
CA SER A 12 -55.58 28.40 -8.22
C SER A 12 -56.24 27.77 -7.01
N CYS A 13 -56.73 28.65 -6.14
CA CYS A 13 -57.63 28.37 -5.04
C CYS A 13 -58.94 27.73 -5.50
N LEU A 14 -59.48 26.85 -4.65
CA LEU A 14 -60.90 26.61 -4.48
C LEU A 14 -61.68 27.93 -4.45
N ILE A 15 -62.86 28.00 -5.08
CA ILE A 15 -64.19 28.14 -4.44
C ILE A 15 -65.25 27.74 -5.48
N LEU A 16 -66.11 26.77 -5.14
CA LEU A 16 -67.52 26.64 -5.56
C LEU A 16 -68.11 25.61 -4.56
N ALA A 17 -68.69 26.08 -3.46
CA ALA A 17 -70.10 26.42 -3.33
C ALA A 17 -70.99 25.19 -3.53
N GLY A 18 -71.67 24.82 -2.44
CA GLY A 18 -72.40 23.57 -2.33
C GLY A 18 -73.68 23.54 -3.16
N VAL A 19 -74.03 22.32 -3.53
CA VAL A 19 -75.39 21.87 -3.79
C VAL A 19 -75.46 20.47 -3.18
N GLU A 20 -76.06 20.36 -2.00
CA GLU A 20 -76.55 19.08 -1.50
C GLU A 20 -77.80 18.72 -2.30
N THR A 21 -77.59 18.15 -3.49
CA THR A 21 -78.60 17.34 -4.14
C THR A 21 -78.54 15.96 -3.52
N THR A 22 -79.49 15.67 -2.63
CA THR A 22 -79.88 14.30 -2.30
C THR A 22 -80.51 13.70 -3.56
N PHE A 23 -79.65 13.34 -4.52
CA PHE A 23 -80.01 12.56 -5.68
C PHE A 23 -80.22 11.13 -5.18
N SER A 24 -81.48 10.69 -5.15
CA SER A 24 -81.81 9.27 -5.03
C SER A 24 -81.11 8.55 -6.18
N GLN A 25 -79.94 7.96 -5.90
CA GLN A 25 -79.26 7.07 -6.81
C GLN A 25 -80.13 5.81 -6.93
N GLN A 26 -81.09 5.84 -7.87
CA GLN A 26 -81.52 4.60 -8.49
C GLN A 26 -80.26 3.99 -9.09
N THR A 27 -79.73 2.97 -8.43
CA THR A 27 -78.69 2.10 -8.96
C THR A 27 -79.23 1.51 -10.25
N LYS A 28 -78.90 2.13 -11.39
CA LYS A 28 -79.16 1.52 -12.69
C LYS A 28 -78.39 0.21 -12.69
N GLU A 29 -79.10 -0.88 -12.95
CA GLU A 29 -78.44 -2.17 -13.08
C GLU A 29 -77.34 -2.06 -14.16
N PRO A 30 -76.15 -2.66 -13.93
CA PRO A 30 -75.08 -2.64 -14.91
C PRO A 30 -75.56 -3.19 -16.26
N SER A 31 -75.12 -2.57 -17.37
CA SER A 31 -75.39 -3.14 -18.69
C SER A 31 -74.81 -4.56 -18.79
N GLU A 32 -75.46 -5.45 -19.55
CA GLU A 32 -74.95 -6.82 -19.77
C GLU A 32 -73.54 -6.82 -20.37
N GLU A 33 -73.21 -5.79 -21.16
CA GLU A 33 -71.86 -5.56 -21.68
C GLU A 33 -70.86 -5.25 -20.55
N SER A 34 -71.22 -4.37 -19.61
CA SER A 34 -70.38 -4.06 -18.43
C SER A 34 -70.15 -5.29 -17.55
N LYS A 35 -71.19 -6.11 -17.33
CA LYS A 35 -71.05 -7.38 -16.58
C LYS A 35 -70.07 -8.33 -17.26
N ARG A 36 -70.14 -8.45 -18.59
CA ARG A 36 -69.26 -9.31 -19.39
C ARG A 36 -67.79 -8.89 -19.29
N TYR A 37 -67.47 -7.61 -19.47
CA TYR A 37 -66.07 -7.16 -19.42
C TYR A 37 -65.50 -7.13 -18.01
N LEU A 38 -66.31 -6.85 -16.98
CA LEU A 38 -65.90 -7.02 -15.58
C LEU A 38 -65.55 -8.48 -15.28
N GLN A 39 -66.34 -9.43 -15.78
CA GLN A 39 -66.04 -10.85 -15.62
C GLN A 39 -64.73 -11.24 -16.33
N GLN A 40 -64.50 -10.76 -17.55
CA GLN A 40 -63.25 -11.01 -18.26
C GLN A 40 -62.02 -10.47 -17.51
N LEU A 41 -62.12 -9.28 -16.91
CA LEU A 41 -61.06 -8.70 -16.09
C LEU A 41 -60.85 -9.48 -14.78
N ALA A 42 -61.93 -9.98 -14.17
CA ALA A 42 -61.86 -10.85 -13.00
C ALA A 42 -61.16 -12.18 -13.32
N ASP A 43 -61.55 -12.84 -14.40
CA ASP A 43 -60.93 -14.10 -14.86
C ASP A 43 -59.44 -13.90 -15.20
N ALA A 44 -59.09 -12.76 -15.81
CA ALA A 44 -57.71 -12.40 -16.06
C ALA A 44 -56.91 -12.22 -14.77
N THR A 45 -57.50 -11.55 -13.77
CA THR A 45 -56.89 -11.39 -12.45
C THR A 45 -56.64 -12.76 -11.80
N GLU A 46 -57.64 -13.65 -11.79
CA GLU A 46 -57.52 -15.00 -11.21
C GLU A 46 -56.43 -15.84 -11.92
N ARG A 47 -56.31 -15.74 -13.25
CA ARG A 47 -55.23 -16.42 -13.99
C ARG A 47 -53.85 -15.95 -13.55
N VAL A 48 -53.66 -14.64 -13.33
CA VAL A 48 -52.40 -14.10 -12.83
C VAL A 48 -52.14 -14.58 -11.40
N GLU A 49 -53.17 -14.62 -10.54
CA GLU A 49 -53.06 -15.16 -9.18
C GLU A 49 -52.60 -16.62 -9.16
N LYS A 50 -53.22 -17.47 -9.98
CA LYS A 50 -52.83 -18.88 -10.14
C LYS A 50 -51.40 -19.00 -10.64
N THR A 51 -50.99 -18.15 -11.58
CA THR A 51 -49.62 -18.14 -12.11
C THR A 51 -48.60 -17.78 -11.02
N VAL A 52 -48.87 -16.74 -10.23
CA VAL A 52 -48.04 -16.36 -9.08
C VAL A 52 -47.93 -17.52 -8.07
N ALA A 53 -49.06 -18.17 -7.75
CA ALA A 53 -49.08 -19.31 -6.83
C ALA A 53 -48.22 -20.48 -7.35
N GLN A 54 -48.39 -20.86 -8.62
CA GLN A 54 -47.60 -21.94 -9.25
C GLN A 54 -46.10 -21.63 -9.27
N ILE A 55 -45.70 -20.37 -9.48
CA ILE A 55 -44.29 -19.97 -9.45
C ILE A 55 -43.72 -20.09 -8.02
N ARG A 56 -44.51 -19.75 -6.99
CA ARG A 56 -44.13 -19.98 -5.58
C ARG A 56 -43.98 -21.45 -5.25
N GLU A 57 -44.91 -22.29 -5.69
CA GLU A 57 -44.87 -23.74 -5.48
C GLU A 57 -43.60 -24.38 -6.08
N ARG A 58 -43.07 -23.80 -7.17
CA ARG A 58 -41.80 -24.21 -7.79
C ARG A 58 -40.55 -23.67 -7.07
N GLY A 59 -40.69 -22.97 -5.96
CA GLY A 59 -39.59 -22.38 -5.18
C GLY A 59 -39.01 -21.10 -5.77
N LEU A 60 -39.60 -20.53 -6.83
CA LEU A 60 -39.15 -19.30 -7.50
C LEU A 60 -39.75 -18.06 -6.81
N THR A 61 -39.54 -17.96 -5.50
CA THR A 61 -40.20 -16.95 -4.63
C THR A 61 -39.97 -15.51 -5.07
N ALA A 62 -38.74 -15.15 -5.47
CA ALA A 62 -38.43 -13.80 -5.96
C ALA A 62 -39.18 -13.44 -7.25
N GLN A 63 -39.29 -14.39 -8.18
CA GLN A 63 -40.02 -14.18 -9.45
C GLN A 63 -41.52 -14.06 -9.20
N ALA A 64 -42.06 -14.88 -8.29
CA ALA A 64 -43.47 -14.79 -7.91
C ALA A 64 -43.79 -13.46 -7.22
N ASP A 65 -42.91 -12.98 -6.32
CA ASP A 65 -43.12 -11.71 -5.62
C ASP A 65 -43.03 -10.51 -6.55
N MET A 66 -42.15 -10.55 -7.56
CA MET A 66 -42.09 -9.54 -8.62
C MET A 66 -43.40 -9.48 -9.41
N LEU A 67 -43.93 -10.63 -9.86
CA LEU A 67 -45.21 -10.71 -10.57
C LEU A 67 -46.40 -10.30 -9.69
N ALA A 68 -46.35 -10.65 -8.40
CA ALA A 68 -47.39 -10.29 -7.44
C ALA A 68 -47.44 -8.78 -7.18
N LYS A 69 -46.29 -8.14 -6.99
CA LYS A 69 -46.19 -6.70 -6.71
C LYS A 69 -46.46 -5.83 -7.95
N GLY A 70 -46.07 -6.31 -9.14
CA GLY A 70 -46.30 -5.61 -10.41
C GLY A 70 -47.67 -5.94 -11.01
N GLN A 71 -47.71 -6.99 -11.84
CA GLN A 71 -48.87 -7.33 -12.66
C GLN A 71 -50.12 -7.60 -11.82
N LEU A 72 -50.04 -8.47 -10.82
CA LEU A 72 -51.22 -8.86 -10.05
C LEU A 72 -51.83 -7.67 -9.29
N ALA A 73 -51.00 -6.83 -8.67
CA ALA A 73 -51.47 -5.61 -8.01
C ALA A 73 -52.16 -4.67 -9.00
N GLY A 74 -51.63 -4.53 -10.22
CA GLY A 74 -52.24 -3.78 -11.31
C GLY A 74 -53.63 -4.32 -11.67
N TYR A 75 -53.74 -5.62 -11.95
CA TYR A 75 -55.01 -6.28 -12.27
C TYR A 75 -56.06 -6.12 -11.14
N ARG A 76 -55.66 -6.33 -9.88
CA ARG A 76 -56.54 -6.15 -8.72
C ARG A 76 -57.02 -4.70 -8.57
N LYS A 77 -56.14 -3.72 -8.78
CA LYS A 77 -56.48 -2.30 -8.74
C LYS A 77 -57.47 -1.94 -9.85
N SER A 78 -57.18 -2.31 -11.10
CA SER A 78 -58.07 -2.02 -12.22
C SER A 78 -59.43 -2.71 -12.10
N LEU A 79 -59.48 -3.94 -11.57
CA LEU A 79 -60.74 -4.63 -11.31
C LEU A 79 -61.57 -3.91 -10.24
N LYS A 80 -60.93 -3.41 -9.18
CA LYS A 80 -61.60 -2.62 -8.14
C LYS A 80 -62.14 -1.31 -8.71
N GLU A 81 -61.33 -0.57 -9.45
CA GLU A 81 -61.72 0.71 -10.06
C GLU A 81 -62.86 0.54 -11.08
N ALA A 82 -62.80 -0.51 -11.90
CA ALA A 82 -63.87 -0.82 -12.85
C ALA A 82 -65.19 -1.15 -12.13
N ARG A 83 -65.16 -1.94 -11.05
CA ARG A 83 -66.34 -2.24 -10.22
C ARG A 83 -66.93 -0.97 -9.60
N GLU A 84 -66.10 -0.09 -9.07
CA GLU A 84 -66.53 1.18 -8.48
C GLU A 84 -67.11 2.13 -9.53
N SER A 85 -66.58 2.15 -10.75
CA SER A 85 -67.10 2.95 -11.85
C SER A 85 -68.50 2.49 -12.27
N VAL A 86 -68.67 1.17 -12.46
CA VAL A 86 -69.97 0.56 -12.80
C VAL A 86 -71.00 0.78 -11.70
N ALA A 87 -70.60 0.68 -10.42
CA ALA A 87 -71.49 0.94 -9.29
C ALA A 87 -72.00 2.40 -9.26
N LYS A 88 -71.26 3.35 -9.83
CA LYS A 88 -71.66 4.76 -9.99
C LYS A 88 -72.56 4.99 -11.22
N GLY A 89 -72.85 3.94 -11.99
CA GLY A 89 -73.69 4.02 -13.20
C GLY A 89 -72.92 4.37 -14.47
N ASN A 90 -71.59 4.38 -14.44
CA ASN A 90 -70.77 4.54 -15.64
C ASN A 90 -70.74 3.22 -16.43
N GLU A 91 -70.63 3.33 -17.75
CA GLU A 91 -70.44 2.16 -18.61
C GLU A 91 -68.99 1.66 -18.53
N PHE A 92 -68.81 0.33 -18.53
CA PHE A 92 -67.51 -0.31 -18.66
C PHE A 92 -67.57 -1.25 -19.87
N GLY A 93 -67.56 -0.64 -21.05
CA GLY A 93 -67.66 -1.33 -22.31
C GLY A 93 -66.31 -1.83 -22.82
N ARG A 94 -66.30 -2.15 -24.10
CA ARG A 94 -65.11 -2.68 -24.78
C ARG A 94 -63.92 -1.72 -24.74
N GLU A 95 -64.16 -0.42 -24.88
CA GLU A 95 -63.09 0.58 -24.98
C GLU A 95 -62.37 0.75 -23.64
N GLU A 96 -63.11 0.84 -22.53
CA GLU A 96 -62.55 0.93 -21.19
C GLU A 96 -61.77 -0.34 -20.84
N PHE A 97 -62.30 -1.51 -21.19
CA PHE A 97 -61.60 -2.77 -21.00
C PHE A 97 -60.28 -2.81 -21.78
N LEU A 98 -60.30 -2.46 -23.07
CA LEU A 98 -59.07 -2.41 -23.89
C LEU A 98 -58.07 -1.40 -23.36
N ALA A 99 -58.52 -0.23 -22.89
CA ALA A 99 -57.66 0.78 -22.28
C ALA A 99 -56.96 0.23 -21.01
N VAL A 100 -57.70 -0.49 -20.15
CA VAL A 100 -57.13 -1.15 -18.96
C VAL A 100 -56.10 -2.21 -19.36
N ILE A 101 -56.43 -3.11 -20.30
CA ILE A 101 -55.52 -4.18 -20.72
C ILE A 101 -54.25 -3.62 -21.38
N ASN A 102 -54.39 -2.58 -22.21
CA ASN A 102 -53.24 -1.90 -22.82
C ASN A 102 -52.36 -1.24 -21.76
N GLY A 103 -52.96 -0.54 -20.78
CA GLY A 103 -52.23 0.07 -19.67
C GLY A 103 -51.46 -0.95 -18.83
N LEU A 104 -52.09 -2.08 -18.50
CA LEU A 104 -51.45 -3.18 -17.78
C LEU A 104 -50.31 -3.82 -18.58
N THR A 105 -50.48 -3.96 -19.90
CA THR A 105 -49.46 -4.51 -20.80
C THR A 105 -48.23 -3.59 -20.89
N GLU A 106 -48.44 -2.29 -21.05
CA GLU A 106 -47.34 -1.32 -21.10
C GLU A 106 -46.62 -1.20 -19.75
N SER A 107 -47.36 -1.22 -18.63
CA SER A 107 -46.76 -1.29 -17.29
C SER A 107 -45.89 -2.54 -17.12
N ALA A 108 -46.40 -3.71 -17.55
CA ALA A 108 -45.66 -4.96 -17.49
C ALA A 108 -44.37 -4.93 -18.33
N LYS A 109 -44.41 -4.33 -19.52
CA LYS A 109 -43.22 -4.14 -20.36
C LYS A 109 -42.19 -3.23 -19.67
N ALA A 110 -42.64 -2.11 -19.11
CA ALA A 110 -41.77 -1.17 -18.40
C ALA A 110 -41.10 -1.83 -17.18
N ASP A 111 -41.84 -2.59 -16.38
CA ASP A 111 -41.31 -3.32 -15.23
C ASP A 111 -40.30 -4.39 -15.67
N SER A 112 -40.60 -5.13 -16.74
CA SER A 112 -39.66 -6.12 -17.31
C SER A 112 -38.37 -5.46 -17.79
N GLN A 113 -38.44 -4.30 -18.45
CA GLN A 113 -37.25 -3.57 -18.89
C GLN A 113 -36.42 -3.08 -17.71
N ARG A 114 -37.05 -2.55 -16.66
CA ARG A 114 -36.35 -2.14 -15.43
C ARG A 114 -35.64 -3.32 -14.77
N ALA A 115 -36.29 -4.47 -14.66
CA ALA A 115 -35.70 -5.67 -14.08
C ALA A 115 -34.48 -6.16 -14.89
N ILE A 116 -34.53 -6.09 -16.22
CA ILE A 116 -33.39 -6.44 -17.09
C ILE A 116 -32.22 -5.48 -16.85
N ILE A 117 -32.48 -4.17 -16.80
CA ILE A 117 -31.45 -3.15 -16.56
C ILE A 117 -30.81 -3.35 -15.18
N GLU A 118 -31.62 -3.58 -14.14
CA GLU A 118 -31.13 -3.82 -12.78
C GLU A 118 -30.29 -5.11 -12.71
N ALA A 119 -30.73 -6.18 -13.37
CA ALA A 119 -29.97 -7.43 -13.43
C ALA A 119 -28.61 -7.25 -14.14
N GLN A 120 -28.58 -6.48 -15.24
CA GLN A 120 -27.34 -6.14 -15.93
C GLN A 120 -26.41 -5.32 -15.05
N GLN A 121 -26.93 -4.29 -14.37
CA GLN A 121 -26.15 -3.45 -13.45
C GLN A 121 -25.57 -4.26 -12.28
N ASN A 122 -26.37 -5.17 -11.70
CA ASN A 122 -25.93 -6.05 -10.63
C ASN A 122 -24.86 -7.04 -11.10
N ALA A 123 -25.02 -7.61 -12.30
CA ALA A 123 -24.01 -8.49 -12.89
C ALA A 123 -22.70 -7.75 -13.18
N GLU A 124 -22.77 -6.55 -13.75
CA GLU A 124 -21.60 -5.70 -13.99
C GLU A 124 -20.92 -5.27 -12.67
N ALA A 125 -21.70 -4.98 -11.63
CA ALA A 125 -21.16 -4.65 -10.31
C ALA A 125 -20.44 -5.87 -9.70
N ALA A 126 -21.03 -7.07 -9.77
CA ALA A 126 -20.41 -8.29 -9.28
C ALA A 126 -19.13 -8.64 -10.06
N MET A 127 -19.13 -8.48 -11.40
CA MET A 127 -17.93 -8.66 -12.21
C MET A 127 -16.84 -7.66 -11.85
N ARG A 128 -17.20 -6.38 -11.64
CA ARG A 128 -16.23 -5.35 -11.20
C ARG A 128 -15.61 -5.70 -9.85
N GLU A 129 -16.40 -6.15 -8.89
CA GLU A 129 -15.88 -6.53 -7.57
C GLU A 129 -14.98 -7.78 -7.66
N ASN A 130 -15.39 -8.81 -8.41
CA ASN A 130 -14.57 -9.99 -8.65
C ASN A 130 -13.23 -9.65 -9.33
N ASN A 131 -13.26 -8.75 -10.33
CA ASN A 131 -12.05 -8.29 -11.01
C ASN A 131 -11.14 -7.52 -10.03
N ARG A 132 -11.71 -6.66 -9.19
CA ARG A 132 -10.96 -5.94 -8.15
C ARG A 132 -10.29 -6.91 -7.16
N GLU A 133 -11.01 -7.91 -6.67
CA GLU A 133 -10.43 -8.94 -5.80
C GLU A 133 -9.30 -9.71 -6.48
N PHE A 134 -9.49 -10.05 -7.75
CA PHE A 134 -8.48 -10.75 -8.55
C PHE A 134 -7.22 -9.91 -8.73
N GLU A 135 -7.35 -8.62 -9.05
CA GLU A 135 -6.24 -7.68 -9.16
C GLU A 135 -5.48 -7.54 -7.83
N LEU A 136 -6.19 -7.46 -6.70
CA LEU A 136 -5.57 -7.42 -5.37
C LEU A 136 -4.77 -8.70 -5.07
N LYS A 137 -5.30 -9.88 -5.43
CA LYS A 137 -4.59 -11.16 -5.26
C LYS A 137 -3.34 -11.24 -6.14
N ILE A 138 -3.40 -10.74 -7.37
CA ILE A 138 -2.24 -10.65 -8.26
C ILE A 138 -1.17 -9.72 -7.66
N ALA A 139 -1.58 -8.55 -7.17
CA ALA A 139 -0.66 -7.59 -6.57
C ALA A 139 0.04 -8.16 -5.33
N ASP A 140 -0.69 -8.84 -4.45
CA ASP A 140 -0.13 -9.51 -3.26
C ASP A 140 0.83 -10.65 -3.65
N ALA A 141 0.46 -11.49 -4.63
CA ALA A 141 1.31 -12.56 -5.13
C ALA A 141 2.61 -12.02 -5.75
N LYS A 142 2.52 -10.94 -6.53
CA LYS A 142 3.70 -10.28 -7.12
C LYS A 142 4.63 -9.73 -6.04
N LYS A 143 4.07 -9.05 -5.03
CA LYS A 143 4.85 -8.54 -3.89
C LYS A 143 5.60 -9.66 -3.17
N LYS A 144 4.92 -10.77 -2.85
CA LYS A 144 5.55 -11.94 -2.21
C LYS A 144 6.66 -12.55 -3.05
N TYR A 145 6.48 -12.60 -4.36
CA TYR A 145 7.51 -13.08 -5.29
C TYR A 145 8.73 -12.14 -5.31
N ASP A 146 8.51 -10.83 -5.40
CA ASP A 146 9.58 -9.83 -5.41
C ASP A 146 10.38 -9.86 -4.09
N ASP A 147 9.69 -9.96 -2.95
CA ASP A 147 10.31 -10.11 -1.63
C ASP A 147 11.18 -11.39 -1.55
N ALA A 148 10.62 -12.53 -1.99
CA ALA A 148 11.36 -13.81 -2.00
C ALA A 148 12.58 -13.80 -2.94
N MET A 149 12.46 -13.14 -4.10
CA MET A 149 13.57 -12.97 -5.04
C MET A 149 14.65 -12.05 -4.48
N SER A 150 14.27 -10.97 -3.79
CA SER A 150 15.20 -10.08 -3.09
C SER A 150 15.99 -10.84 -2.03
N ASP A 151 15.32 -11.59 -1.17
CA ASP A 151 15.94 -12.41 -0.12
C ASP A 151 16.88 -13.47 -0.69
N SER A 152 16.46 -14.15 -1.78
CA SER A 152 17.27 -15.15 -2.46
C SER A 152 18.54 -14.55 -3.07
N ASN A 153 18.40 -13.41 -3.76
CA ASN A 153 19.52 -12.68 -4.35
C ASN A 153 20.51 -12.20 -3.28
N GLU A 154 20.01 -11.70 -2.13
CA GLU A 154 20.86 -11.30 -1.01
C GLU A 154 21.63 -12.48 -0.42
N LYS A 155 20.96 -13.62 -0.18
CA LYS A 155 21.61 -14.85 0.30
C LYS A 155 22.69 -15.35 -0.67
N PHE A 156 22.38 -15.37 -1.97
CA PHE A 156 23.33 -15.77 -3.00
C PHE A 156 24.54 -14.84 -3.05
N ARG A 157 24.31 -13.52 -2.98
CA ARG A 157 25.37 -12.51 -2.94
C ARG A 157 26.27 -12.71 -1.72
N LEU A 158 25.70 -12.84 -0.52
CA LEU A 158 26.46 -13.06 0.72
C LEU A 158 27.26 -14.37 0.67
N ALA A 159 26.67 -15.46 0.16
CA ALA A 159 27.38 -16.73 0.00
C ALA A 159 28.57 -16.61 -0.96
N THR A 160 28.37 -15.93 -2.09
CA THR A 160 29.42 -15.68 -3.08
C THR A 160 30.54 -14.81 -2.51
N GLU A 161 30.20 -13.73 -1.82
CA GLU A 161 31.19 -12.85 -1.17
C GLU A 161 31.96 -13.58 -0.06
N THR A 162 31.29 -14.43 0.73
CA THR A 162 31.93 -15.25 1.74
C THR A 162 32.92 -16.24 1.11
N ALA A 163 32.52 -16.90 0.02
CA ALA A 163 33.39 -17.81 -0.72
C ALA A 163 34.60 -17.07 -1.30
N ASN A 164 34.38 -15.89 -1.90
CA ASN A 164 35.45 -15.04 -2.44
C ASN A 164 36.41 -14.56 -1.33
N LEU A 165 35.88 -14.16 -0.18
CA LEU A 165 36.69 -13.76 0.96
C LEU A 165 37.56 -14.94 1.45
N LYS A 166 36.96 -16.11 1.67
CA LYS A 166 37.68 -17.34 2.03
C LYS A 166 38.75 -17.70 1.00
N ALA A 167 38.45 -17.59 -0.29
CA ALA A 167 39.42 -17.83 -1.35
C ALA A 167 40.60 -16.83 -1.27
N LYS A 168 40.34 -15.54 -1.02
CA LYS A 168 41.39 -14.53 -0.80
C LYS A 168 42.24 -14.83 0.44
N PHE A 169 41.63 -15.27 1.55
CA PHE A 169 42.37 -15.70 2.75
C PHE A 169 43.32 -16.86 2.42
N ASN A 170 42.82 -17.91 1.75
CA ASN A 170 43.61 -19.07 1.37
C ASN A 170 44.75 -18.72 0.41
N ALA A 171 44.49 -17.85 -0.58
CA ALA A 171 45.49 -17.43 -1.56
C ALA A 171 46.63 -16.61 -0.92
N ASN A 172 46.32 -15.80 0.10
CA ASN A 172 47.29 -14.89 0.73
C ASN A 172 48.10 -15.53 1.88
N ARG A 173 47.92 -16.82 2.20
CA ARG A 173 48.71 -17.60 3.18
C ARG A 173 48.96 -16.85 4.51
N GLY A 174 47.93 -16.21 5.06
CA GLY A 174 48.03 -15.48 6.32
C GLY A 174 48.73 -14.12 6.27
N ARG A 175 48.99 -13.55 5.08
CA ARG A 175 49.39 -12.13 4.93
C ARG A 175 48.18 -11.23 5.12
N ILE A 176 47.72 -11.16 6.35
CA ILE A 176 46.60 -10.33 6.78
C ILE A 176 47.17 -9.19 7.62
N GLY A 177 46.82 -7.96 7.25
CA GLY A 177 47.23 -6.76 7.96
C GLY A 177 46.05 -5.86 8.23
N MET A 178 46.17 -5.03 9.25
CA MET A 178 45.28 -3.90 9.46
C MET A 178 46.13 -2.64 9.63
N VAL A 179 45.63 -1.50 9.16
CA VAL A 179 46.23 -0.20 9.44
C VAL A 179 45.14 0.68 10.01
N ILE A 180 45.38 1.22 11.21
CA ILE A 180 44.52 2.25 11.80
C ILE A 180 45.19 3.59 11.58
N TRP A 181 44.49 4.48 10.88
CA TRP A 181 44.89 5.86 10.69
C TRP A 181 44.26 6.74 11.74
N ASN A 182 45.10 7.43 12.50
CA ASN A 182 44.69 8.39 13.51
C ASN A 182 44.45 9.76 12.88
N LEU A 183 43.71 10.61 13.58
CA LEU A 183 43.63 12.02 13.22
C LEU A 183 45.02 12.68 13.32
N PRO A 184 45.38 13.55 12.37
CA PRO A 184 46.62 14.31 12.46
C PRO A 184 46.58 15.25 13.68
N ILE A 185 47.75 15.47 14.29
CA ILE A 185 47.90 16.28 15.51
C ILE A 185 47.86 17.79 15.22
N ASP A 186 47.67 18.18 13.96
CA ASP A 186 47.57 19.59 13.62
C ASP A 186 46.38 20.27 14.32
N GLN A 187 46.50 21.57 14.57
CA GLN A 187 45.51 22.31 15.35
C GLN A 187 44.17 22.48 14.62
N ASN A 188 44.10 22.13 13.33
CA ASN A 188 42.94 22.39 12.49
C ASN A 188 41.89 21.27 12.59
N LEU A 189 42.26 20.08 13.05
CA LEU A 189 41.37 18.91 13.18
C LEU A 189 41.12 18.52 14.66
N HIS A 190 40.65 19.50 15.45
CA HIS A 190 40.07 19.33 16.79
C HIS A 190 40.99 18.88 17.93
N LYS A 191 42.33 18.85 17.76
CA LYS A 191 43.28 18.40 18.81
C LYS A 191 42.92 17.03 19.41
N ARG A 192 42.29 16.14 18.63
CA ARG A 192 41.86 14.81 19.06
C ARG A 192 42.90 13.77 18.68
N PHE A 193 43.18 12.81 19.54
CA PHE A 193 44.15 11.75 19.24
C PHE A 193 43.89 10.48 20.04
N THR A 194 43.51 9.39 19.35
CA THR A 194 43.30 8.09 19.99
C THR A 194 44.64 7.45 20.36
N THR A 195 44.88 7.09 21.62
CA THR A 195 46.15 6.50 22.05
C THR A 195 46.10 5.00 22.25
N THR A 196 44.92 4.45 22.60
CA THR A 196 44.76 3.03 22.90
C THR A 196 43.43 2.53 22.36
N VAL A 197 43.46 1.36 21.72
CA VAL A 197 42.26 0.67 21.20
C VAL A 197 42.20 -0.79 21.65
N THR A 198 41.01 -1.37 21.62
CA THR A 198 40.78 -2.83 21.62
C THR A 198 40.33 -3.23 20.21
N ILE A 199 40.82 -4.36 19.72
CA ILE A 199 40.49 -4.86 18.39
C ILE A 199 39.89 -6.26 18.55
N GLU A 200 38.76 -6.50 17.91
CA GLU A 200 38.15 -7.81 17.81
C GLU A 200 37.91 -8.19 16.35
N LEU A 201 38.14 -9.45 16.03
CA LEU A 201 37.79 -10.04 14.74
C LEU A 201 36.60 -10.96 14.96
N LEU A 202 35.57 -10.79 14.15
CA LEU A 202 34.33 -11.57 14.25
C LEU A 202 34.07 -12.36 12.97
N ASN A 203 33.47 -13.53 13.13
CA ASN A 203 32.94 -14.34 12.04
C ASN A 203 31.44 -14.53 12.33
N GLY A 204 30.61 -13.72 11.68
CA GLY A 204 29.23 -13.49 12.06
C GLY A 204 29.14 -12.97 13.51
N PRO A 205 28.33 -13.60 14.39
CA PRO A 205 28.17 -13.14 15.77
C PRO A 205 29.31 -13.57 16.70
N ASN A 206 30.26 -14.38 16.24
CA ASN A 206 31.28 -14.98 17.10
C ASN A 206 32.58 -14.21 17.05
N VAL A 207 33.10 -13.81 18.22
CA VAL A 207 34.45 -13.26 18.34
C VAL A 207 35.46 -14.40 18.18
N VAL A 208 36.27 -14.35 17.12
CA VAL A 208 37.30 -15.36 16.83
C VAL A 208 38.68 -14.95 17.31
N TRP A 209 38.90 -13.65 17.56
CA TRP A 209 40.14 -13.14 18.13
C TRP A 209 39.94 -11.77 18.75
N THR A 210 40.67 -11.50 19.83
CA THR A 210 40.67 -10.20 20.52
C THR A 210 42.10 -9.80 20.87
N ARG A 211 42.42 -8.51 20.70
CA ARG A 211 43.63 -7.88 21.20
C ARG A 211 43.31 -6.58 21.92
N LYS A 212 43.50 -6.59 23.24
CA LYS A 212 43.22 -5.45 24.12
C LYS A 212 44.44 -4.54 24.24
N ASN A 213 44.20 -3.26 24.54
CA ASN A 213 45.23 -2.28 24.88
C ASN A 213 46.29 -2.07 23.79
N VAL A 214 45.91 -2.08 22.52
CA VAL A 214 46.80 -1.77 21.41
C VAL A 214 47.11 -0.29 21.41
N LYS A 215 48.39 0.05 21.60
CA LYS A 215 48.86 1.43 21.63
C LYS A 215 49.06 1.95 20.21
N LEU A 216 48.47 3.11 19.90
CA LEU A 216 48.67 3.84 18.66
C LEU A 216 49.82 4.84 18.84
N ASN A 217 50.72 4.89 17.88
CA ASN A 217 51.88 5.77 17.85
C ASN A 217 51.45 7.21 17.60
N ARG A 218 51.75 8.11 18.55
CA ARG A 218 51.47 9.54 18.41
C ARG A 218 52.30 10.26 17.36
N LYS A 219 53.47 9.72 17.00
CA LYS A 219 54.37 10.39 16.06
C LYS A 219 54.04 10.11 14.59
N GLN A 220 53.16 9.14 14.31
CA GLN A 220 52.84 8.70 12.96
C GLN A 220 51.33 8.46 12.84
N PRO A 221 50.66 8.97 11.80
CA PRO A 221 49.22 8.80 11.66
C PRO A 221 48.84 7.34 11.37
N ASN A 222 49.67 6.59 10.62
CA ASN A 222 49.44 5.20 10.30
C ASN A 222 49.96 4.25 11.38
N ASN A 223 49.11 3.32 11.80
CA ASN A 223 49.43 2.33 12.82
C ASN A 223 49.21 0.92 12.28
N PRO A 224 50.26 0.29 11.70
CA PRO A 224 50.15 -1.07 11.19
C PRO A 224 50.03 -2.07 12.35
N ILE A 225 49.02 -2.93 12.25
CA ILE A 225 48.68 -3.94 13.25
C ILE A 225 48.66 -5.30 12.55
N ARG A 226 49.53 -6.20 13.02
CA ARG A 226 49.53 -7.58 12.57
C ARG A 226 48.30 -8.30 13.11
N LEU A 227 47.55 -8.92 12.21
CA LEU A 227 46.41 -9.77 12.53
C LEU A 227 46.82 -11.26 12.52
N PRO A 228 46.13 -12.12 13.27
CA PRO A 228 46.33 -13.58 13.21
C PRO A 228 45.78 -14.16 11.91
N ASP A 229 46.25 -15.36 11.55
CA ASP A 229 45.75 -16.11 10.40
C ASP A 229 44.45 -16.86 10.74
N VAL A 230 43.37 -16.09 10.95
CA VAL A 230 42.02 -16.59 11.20
C VAL A 230 41.06 -15.97 10.21
N VAL A 231 40.00 -16.70 9.84
CA VAL A 231 38.95 -16.18 8.96
C VAL A 231 37.96 -15.35 9.78
N PHE A 232 37.71 -14.13 9.33
CA PHE A 232 36.74 -13.20 9.90
C PHE A 232 36.04 -12.43 8.78
N ASP A 233 34.84 -11.93 9.06
CA ASP A 233 34.05 -11.10 8.16
C ASP A 233 33.84 -9.68 8.69
N THR A 234 34.18 -9.42 9.94
CA THR A 234 33.99 -8.14 10.59
C THR A 234 35.18 -7.80 11.48
N VAL A 235 35.58 -6.53 11.48
CA VAL A 235 36.57 -5.98 12.39
C VAL A 235 35.90 -4.97 13.31
N SER A 236 36.03 -5.16 14.62
CA SER A 236 35.60 -4.20 15.64
C SER A 236 36.81 -3.49 16.24
N VAL A 237 36.73 -2.17 16.36
CA VAL A 237 37.74 -1.32 16.98
C VAL A 237 37.07 -0.46 18.04
N GLU A 238 37.39 -0.70 19.31
CA GLU A 238 36.91 0.09 20.44
C GLU A 238 37.98 1.07 20.92
N LEU A 239 37.61 2.34 21.06
CA LEU A 239 38.48 3.42 21.52
C LEU A 239 38.54 3.39 23.04
N MET A 240 39.72 3.15 23.59
CA MET A 240 39.90 2.93 25.04
C MET A 240 40.48 4.15 25.76
N LYS A 241 41.43 4.84 25.13
CA LYS A 241 42.10 6.03 25.67
C LYS A 241 42.50 6.97 24.54
N TRP A 242 42.59 8.26 24.83
CA TRP A 242 42.96 9.32 23.90
C TRP A 242 43.63 10.48 24.65
N THR A 243 44.04 11.51 23.92
CA THR A 243 44.58 12.77 24.45
C THR A 243 43.96 13.95 23.73
N GLY A 244 43.84 15.08 24.43
CA GLY A 244 43.18 16.29 23.90
C GLY A 244 41.70 16.28 24.19
N ASP A 245 40.89 16.77 23.25
CA ASP A 245 39.46 17.01 23.47
C ASP A 245 38.58 15.75 23.25
N GLY A 246 39.20 14.63 22.85
CA GLY A 246 38.54 13.33 22.70
C GLY A 246 39.27 12.37 21.76
N GLY A 247 38.61 11.24 21.49
CA GLY A 247 39.03 10.24 20.49
C GLY A 247 38.63 10.60 19.06
N GLY A 248 39.07 9.80 18.11
CA GLY A 248 38.75 9.93 16.69
C GLY A 248 39.72 9.13 15.82
N LEU A 249 39.27 8.75 14.63
CA LEU A 249 40.04 7.98 13.65
C LEU A 249 39.79 8.54 12.25
N ALA A 250 40.80 8.46 11.39
CA ALA A 250 40.70 8.90 10.00
C ALA A 250 40.23 7.74 9.10
N GLU A 251 40.91 6.59 9.15
CA GLU A 251 40.66 5.46 8.25
C GLU A 251 41.04 4.15 8.95
N ILE A 252 40.33 3.07 8.63
CA ILE A 252 40.63 1.69 9.02
C ILE A 252 40.76 0.87 7.74
N GLU A 253 41.99 0.45 7.46
CA GLU A 253 42.28 -0.38 6.30
C GLU A 253 42.53 -1.83 6.74
N VAL A 254 41.95 -2.78 6.02
CA VAL A 254 42.19 -4.22 6.24
C VAL A 254 42.72 -4.81 4.96
N PHE A 255 43.90 -5.40 5.02
CA PHE A 255 44.64 -5.91 3.86
C PHE A 255 44.65 -7.43 3.82
N LEU A 256 44.32 -7.99 2.65
CA LEU A 256 44.63 -9.37 2.27
C LEU A 256 45.64 -9.33 1.12
N GLY A 257 46.91 -9.57 1.43
CA GLY A 257 48.00 -9.28 0.49
C GLY A 257 48.14 -7.77 0.28
N GLU A 258 47.90 -7.31 -0.95
CA GLU A 258 47.97 -5.88 -1.33
C GLU A 258 46.59 -5.21 -1.43
N ASP A 259 45.49 -5.98 -1.32
CA ASP A 259 44.12 -5.49 -1.49
C ASP A 259 43.54 -4.97 -0.16
N ASN A 260 43.16 -3.69 -0.10
CA ASN A 260 42.38 -3.13 1.00
C ASN A 260 40.91 -3.57 0.87
N ILE A 261 40.56 -4.65 1.56
CA ILE A 261 39.22 -5.25 1.53
C ILE A 261 38.19 -4.47 2.37
N ALA A 262 38.64 -3.56 3.23
CA ALA A 262 37.78 -2.65 3.98
C ALA A 262 37.34 -1.44 3.15
N LYS A 263 38.04 -1.11 2.06
CA LYS A 263 37.72 0.07 1.24
C LYS A 263 36.28 0.03 0.70
N ASN A 264 35.57 1.14 0.92
CA ASN A 264 34.16 1.40 0.64
C ASN A 264 33.21 0.40 1.30
N ARG A 265 33.56 -0.11 2.47
CA ARG A 265 32.68 -0.99 3.25
C ARG A 265 31.87 -0.18 4.25
N PRO A 266 30.57 -0.46 4.42
CA PRO A 266 29.80 0.24 5.43
C PRO A 266 30.39 0.00 6.81
N CYS A 267 30.42 1.06 7.60
CA CYS A 267 30.83 1.03 9.00
C CYS A 267 29.62 1.27 9.90
N GLU A 268 29.55 0.54 11.01
CA GLU A 268 28.63 0.82 12.10
C GLU A 268 29.43 1.43 13.24
N VAL A 269 29.00 2.58 13.76
CA VAL A 269 29.66 3.27 14.86
C VAL A 269 28.71 3.38 16.04
N SER A 270 29.22 3.27 17.27
CA SER A 270 28.37 3.34 18.48
C SER A 270 27.88 4.76 18.80
N SER A 271 28.59 5.77 18.32
CA SER A 271 28.25 7.19 18.47
C SER A 271 28.96 8.01 17.38
N ILE A 272 28.42 9.19 17.08
CA ILE A 272 29.00 10.15 16.16
C ILE A 272 28.74 11.55 16.70
N GLU A 273 29.77 12.41 16.70
CA GLU A 273 29.63 13.79 17.12
C GLU A 273 29.00 14.61 15.98
N THR A 274 27.72 14.98 16.14
CA THR A 274 27.04 15.86 15.17
C THR A 274 27.49 17.30 15.38
N LEU A 275 28.52 17.69 14.65
CA LEU A 275 29.05 19.04 14.67
C LEU A 275 28.55 19.83 13.43
N PRO A 276 28.33 21.16 13.51
CA PRO A 276 27.68 21.95 12.45
C PRO A 276 28.33 21.92 11.06
N ILE A 277 29.61 21.54 10.98
CA ILE A 277 30.41 21.50 9.75
C ILE A 277 30.79 20.08 9.32
N HIS A 278 30.28 19.05 10.01
CA HIS A 278 30.64 17.66 9.75
C HIS A 278 29.46 16.93 9.12
N LEU A 279 29.74 16.22 8.03
CA LEU A 279 28.84 15.20 7.56
C LEU A 279 28.90 14.06 8.58
N ASP A 280 27.75 13.66 9.11
CA ASP A 280 27.59 12.46 9.94
C ASP A 280 27.87 11.19 9.10
N ASP A 281 29.10 11.06 8.58
CA ASP A 281 29.48 9.97 7.70
C ASP A 281 30.28 8.92 8.47
N GLN A 282 29.53 7.99 9.06
CA GLN A 282 30.08 6.79 9.66
C GLN A 282 31.02 6.02 8.71
N ASN A 283 30.90 6.17 7.38
CA ASN A 283 31.69 5.45 6.40
C ASN A 283 33.01 6.16 6.03
N ALA A 284 33.26 7.35 6.57
CA ALA A 284 34.51 8.08 6.39
C ALA A 284 35.75 7.30 6.89
N LEU A 285 35.54 6.23 7.67
CA LEU A 285 36.60 5.33 8.14
C LEU A 285 37.06 4.31 7.10
N THR A 286 36.44 4.25 5.93
CA THR A 286 36.78 3.30 4.87
C THR A 286 36.70 3.89 3.46
N ASP A 287 36.61 5.21 3.36
CA ASP A 287 36.46 5.93 2.09
C ASP A 287 37.79 6.02 1.31
N GLY A 288 38.91 5.67 1.96
CA GLY A 288 40.25 5.75 1.43
C GLY A 288 40.95 7.09 1.68
N VAL A 289 40.38 7.96 2.52
CA VAL A 289 40.92 9.27 2.92
C VAL A 289 41.68 9.12 4.24
N ALA A 290 42.84 8.48 4.17
CA ALA A 290 43.72 8.24 5.32
C ALA A 290 44.32 9.50 5.98
N ARG A 291 44.23 10.66 5.31
CA ARG A 291 44.81 11.94 5.77
C ARG A 291 43.84 13.09 5.44
N PRO A 292 42.86 13.34 6.32
CA PRO A 292 41.98 14.49 6.14
C PRO A 292 42.79 15.78 6.16
N THR A 293 42.47 16.71 5.25
CA THR A 293 43.17 18.00 5.11
C THR A 293 42.30 19.21 5.48
N PHE A 294 40.99 19.01 5.65
CA PHE A 294 40.03 20.02 6.05
C PHE A 294 38.95 19.41 6.96
N ALA A 295 38.34 20.23 7.81
CA ALA A 295 37.27 19.79 8.69
C ALA A 295 36.07 19.28 7.88
N GLY A 296 35.46 18.18 8.33
CA GLY A 296 34.25 17.61 7.75
C GLY A 296 34.45 16.59 6.62
N ASN A 297 35.66 16.06 6.41
CA ASN A 297 35.92 15.05 5.39
C ASN A 297 36.96 14.01 5.85
N GLY A 298 36.71 12.72 5.62
CA GLY A 298 37.70 11.65 5.75
C GLY A 298 38.10 11.31 7.19
N TYR A 299 37.18 11.45 8.14
CA TYR A 299 37.36 10.98 9.50
C TYR A 299 36.04 10.85 10.25
N TRP A 300 36.11 10.11 11.37
CA TRP A 300 35.03 9.96 12.32
C TRP A 300 35.48 10.38 13.73
N ILE A 301 34.57 11.04 14.43
CA ILE A 301 34.72 11.46 15.83
C ILE A 301 33.50 10.95 16.61
N PRO A 302 33.69 10.22 17.72
CA PRO A 302 32.58 9.80 18.57
C PRO A 302 32.01 10.97 19.39
N GLU A 303 30.74 10.84 19.79
CA GLU A 303 30.07 11.86 20.60
C GLU A 303 30.75 12.04 21.96
N GLY A 304 31.12 13.29 22.28
CA GLY A 304 31.70 13.68 23.55
C GLY A 304 33.05 13.02 23.86
N ASP A 305 33.31 12.87 25.16
CA ASP A 305 34.52 12.24 25.70
C ASP A 305 34.27 10.77 26.07
N THR A 306 33.66 10.02 25.14
CA THR A 306 33.20 8.65 25.41
C THR A 306 34.02 7.60 24.68
N LYS A 307 34.06 6.39 25.26
CA LYS A 307 34.51 5.21 24.53
C LYS A 307 33.50 4.91 23.44
N ALA A 308 33.99 4.57 22.27
CA ALA A 308 33.16 4.27 21.13
C ALA A 308 33.74 3.10 20.34
N THR A 309 32.86 2.40 19.63
CA THR A 309 33.19 1.23 18.84
C THR A 309 32.88 1.50 17.38
N VAL A 310 33.77 1.04 16.51
CA VAL A 310 33.59 0.99 15.05
C VAL A 310 33.55 -0.48 14.64
N MET A 311 32.55 -0.88 13.88
CA MET A 311 32.47 -2.20 13.25
C MET A 311 32.50 -2.06 11.73
N VAL A 312 33.53 -2.63 11.11
CA VAL A 312 33.70 -2.67 9.64
C VAL A 312 33.32 -4.05 9.14
N ARG A 313 32.21 -4.14 8.39
CA ARG A 313 31.78 -5.39 7.75
C ARG A 313 32.47 -5.58 6.41
N LEU A 314 33.29 -6.62 6.30
CA LEU A 314 34.08 -6.93 5.10
C LEU A 314 33.27 -7.71 4.06
N LEU A 315 32.14 -8.28 4.47
CA LEU A 315 31.08 -8.82 3.62
C LEU A 315 29.93 -7.80 3.52
N GLY A 316 29.20 -7.81 2.41
CA GLY A 316 28.10 -6.86 2.19
C GLY A 316 28.26 -6.07 0.90
N LYS A 317 27.31 -5.18 0.63
CA LYS A 317 27.37 -4.30 -0.54
C LYS A 317 28.47 -3.26 -0.29
N LYS A 318 29.39 -3.08 -1.24
CA LYS A 318 30.30 -1.92 -1.22
C LYS A 318 29.48 -0.66 -1.48
N LEU A 319 29.79 0.40 -0.74
CA LEU A 319 29.28 1.71 -1.07
C LEU A 319 29.83 2.12 -2.44
N PRO A 320 29.03 2.82 -3.28
CA PRO A 320 29.59 3.43 -4.47
C PRO A 320 30.78 4.27 -4.04
N ALA A 321 31.88 4.23 -4.81
CA ALA A 321 32.95 5.19 -4.56
C ALA A 321 32.33 6.57 -4.66
N GLU A 322 32.35 7.33 -3.56
CA GLU A 322 31.89 8.71 -3.63
C GLU A 322 32.73 9.39 -4.70
N THR A 323 32.05 9.85 -5.75
CA THR A 323 32.67 10.73 -6.71
C THR A 323 32.77 12.04 -5.95
N THR A 324 33.89 12.24 -5.22
CA THR A 324 34.17 13.46 -4.47
C THR A 324 34.17 14.62 -5.46
N ALA A 325 32.98 15.15 -5.74
CA ALA A 325 32.82 16.47 -6.27
C ALA A 325 33.28 17.37 -5.13
N ILE A 326 34.55 17.77 -5.19
CA ILE A 326 35.12 18.78 -4.31
C ILE A 326 34.10 19.91 -4.27
N PRO A 327 33.48 20.22 -3.11
CA PRO A 327 32.58 21.34 -3.03
C PRO A 327 33.42 22.55 -3.42
N THR A 328 33.14 23.14 -4.58
CA THR A 328 33.71 24.42 -4.94
C THR A 328 33.18 25.39 -3.91
N ALA A 329 34.02 25.73 -2.93
CA ALA A 329 33.71 26.76 -1.96
C ALA A 329 33.25 27.99 -2.75
N LYS A 330 31.98 28.36 -2.61
CA LYS A 330 31.51 29.66 -3.09
C LYS A 330 32.31 30.69 -2.29
N ARG A 331 33.21 31.39 -3.00
CA ARG A 331 33.99 32.51 -2.48
C ARG A 331 33.08 33.65 -2.05
#